data_AF-A0A8I6AX18-F1
#
_entry.id   AF-A0A8I6AX18-F1
#
_cell.length_a   1.000
_cell.length_b   1.000
_cell.length_c   1.000
_cell.angle_alpha   90.00
_cell.angle_beta   90.00
_cell.angle_gamma   90.00
#
_symmetry.space_group_name_H-M   'P 1'
#
loop_
_entity.id
_entity.type
_entity.pdbx_description
1 polymer ?
#
loop_
_entity_poly.entity_id
_entity_poly.type
_entity_poly.pdbx_seq_one_letter_code
_entity_poly.pdbx_strand_id
1 'polypeptide(L)'
;MANENNVTELIFTGLFQDPEVQKVCFGLFLPVYVATLLGNSLIIVAVSASKTLHSPMYFFLSSLSLVEIFYSSTIAPKFITDLLAKIKTISLKGCLTQIFFFHFFGVVEVILLVVMAYDRYVAICKPLHYMYIMSRLVCQRLVAGSWLGGLIHSIIQILITIPLPFCGPNVIDHYFCDLQPLFKLACTDTFLEGVIVMANSGLISIISLFILVSSYAIILVSLRNHSAEGRRKALATCASHITVVFLYFGPGAFIYMRPSSTFTEDKLVSVFYTVITPMLNPIVYTLRNTEMKNAIRMFWNQKEN
;
A
#
# COMPACT_ATOMS: atom_id res chain seq x y z
N MET A 1 -37.42 3.08 25.99
CA MET A 1 -36.18 3.81 25.67
C MET A 1 -35.03 2.93 26.11
N ALA A 2 -34.38 2.25 25.17
CA ALA A 2 -33.15 1.54 25.48
C ALA A 2 -32.05 2.57 25.70
N ASN A 3 -31.20 2.40 26.72
CA ASN A 3 -29.99 3.20 26.88
C ASN A 3 -29.16 3.06 25.59
N GLU A 4 -29.03 4.14 24.83
CA GLU A 4 -28.07 4.24 23.73
C GLU A 4 -26.66 4.27 24.34
N ASN A 5 -26.11 3.09 24.64
CA ASN A 5 -24.71 2.94 25.01
C ASN A 5 -23.87 3.15 23.74
N ASN A 6 -23.58 4.40 23.42
CA ASN A 6 -22.69 4.74 22.31
C ASN A 6 -21.28 4.20 22.60
N VAL A 7 -20.78 3.32 21.73
CA VAL A 7 -19.44 2.74 21.85
C VAL A 7 -18.40 3.81 21.58
N THR A 8 -17.61 4.17 22.59
CA THR A 8 -16.53 5.16 22.48
C THR A 8 -15.15 4.52 22.37
N GLU A 9 -14.99 3.31 22.91
CA GLU A 9 -13.76 2.53 22.91
C GLU A 9 -13.97 1.15 22.34
N LEU A 10 -13.00 0.69 21.56
CA LEU A 10 -12.98 -0.58 20.85
C LEU A 10 -11.79 -1.41 21.33
N ILE A 11 -11.97 -2.71 21.43
CA ILE A 11 -10.96 -3.68 21.89
C ILE A 11 -10.61 -4.60 20.73
N PHE A 12 -9.34 -4.67 20.37
CA PHE A 12 -8.85 -5.62 19.38
C PHE A 12 -8.62 -7.00 20.00
N THR A 13 -9.05 -8.05 19.31
CA THR A 13 -8.60 -9.42 19.62
C THR A 13 -7.12 -9.60 19.32
N GLY A 14 -6.58 -8.85 18.34
CA GLY A 14 -5.18 -8.92 17.94
C GLY A 14 -4.89 -10.08 16.99
N LEU A 15 -3.61 -10.19 16.58
CA LEU A 15 -3.15 -11.18 15.60
C LEU A 15 -2.94 -12.56 16.22
N PHE A 16 -2.40 -12.62 17.44
CA PHE A 16 -2.14 -13.84 18.20
C PHE A 16 -2.66 -13.66 19.64
N GLN A 17 -3.12 -14.75 20.27
CA GLN A 17 -3.58 -14.73 21.67
C GLN A 17 -2.48 -15.10 22.67
N ASP A 18 -1.50 -15.89 22.25
CA ASP A 18 -0.41 -16.36 23.11
C ASP A 18 0.56 -15.21 23.46
N PRO A 19 0.78 -14.90 24.76
CA PRO A 19 1.66 -13.81 25.17
C PRO A 19 3.13 -13.98 24.79
N GLU A 20 3.65 -15.21 24.74
CA GLU A 20 5.03 -15.47 24.33
C GLU A 20 5.18 -15.27 22.82
N VAL A 21 4.20 -15.72 22.02
CA VAL A 21 4.15 -15.45 20.58
C VAL A 21 4.05 -13.94 20.31
N GLN A 22 3.26 -13.19 21.09
CA GLN A 22 3.16 -11.73 20.95
C GLN A 22 4.51 -11.03 21.20
N LYS A 23 5.28 -11.45 22.20
CA LYS A 23 6.64 -10.91 22.46
C LYS A 23 7.61 -11.22 21.32
N VAL A 24 7.57 -12.44 20.79
CA VAL A 24 8.39 -12.81 19.62
C VAL A 24 8.01 -11.95 18.41
N CYS A 25 6.71 -11.79 18.16
CA CYS A 25 6.19 -10.91 17.11
C CYS A 25 6.63 -9.46 17.31
N PHE A 26 6.66 -8.93 18.54
CA PHE A 26 7.19 -7.59 18.81
C PHE A 26 8.66 -7.49 18.39
N GLY A 27 9.48 -8.46 18.79
CA GLY A 27 10.89 -8.55 18.42
C GLY A 27 11.13 -8.68 16.91
N LEU A 28 10.15 -9.19 16.15
CA LEU A 28 10.21 -9.32 14.69
C LEU A 28 9.69 -8.08 13.96
N PHE A 29 8.50 -7.60 14.32
CA PHE A 29 7.80 -6.53 13.59
C PHE A 29 8.40 -5.14 13.84
N LEU A 30 8.99 -4.89 15.02
CA LEU A 30 9.62 -3.61 15.31
C LEU A 30 10.84 -3.34 14.40
N PRO A 31 11.82 -4.26 14.27
CA PRO A 31 12.91 -4.09 13.31
C PRO A 31 12.43 -3.96 11.87
N VAL A 32 11.40 -4.74 11.48
CA VAL A 32 10.80 -4.67 10.14
C VAL A 32 10.24 -3.27 9.87
N TYR A 33 9.47 -2.70 10.80
CA TYR A 33 8.92 -1.35 10.68
C TYR A 33 10.02 -0.30 10.54
N VAL A 34 11.06 -0.35 11.39
CA VAL A 34 12.19 0.58 11.31
C VAL A 34 12.93 0.43 9.98
N ALA A 35 13.15 -0.81 9.51
CA ALA A 35 13.78 -1.06 8.22
C ALA A 35 12.95 -0.50 7.06
N THR A 36 11.63 -0.61 7.09
CA THR A 36 10.72 -0.02 6.10
C THR A 36 10.85 1.51 6.05
N LEU A 37 10.87 2.17 7.21
CA LEU A 37 11.04 3.63 7.28
C LEU A 37 12.41 4.07 6.73
N LEU A 38 13.48 3.39 7.15
CA LEU A 38 14.83 3.72 6.74
C LEU A 38 15.04 3.45 5.25
N GLY A 39 14.56 2.32 4.74
CA GLY A 39 14.66 1.94 3.33
C GLY A 39 13.96 2.93 2.41
N ASN A 40 12.73 3.33 2.75
CA ASN A 40 11.99 4.31 1.98
C ASN A 40 12.58 5.73 2.09
N SER A 41 13.05 6.11 3.28
CA SER A 41 13.75 7.39 3.47
C SER A 41 15.04 7.45 2.64
N LEU A 42 15.78 6.34 2.57
CA LEU A 42 16.99 6.23 1.75
C LEU A 42 16.68 6.43 0.26
N ILE A 43 15.59 5.88 -0.25
CA ILE A 43 15.16 6.09 -1.64
C ILE A 43 14.88 7.58 -1.89
N ILE A 44 14.11 8.24 -1.02
CA ILE A 44 13.80 9.67 -1.16
C ILE A 44 15.08 10.51 -1.16
N VAL A 45 16.00 10.23 -0.23
CA VAL A 45 17.30 10.91 -0.16
C VAL A 45 18.14 10.64 -1.41
N ALA A 46 18.22 9.39 -1.88
CA ALA A 46 18.99 9.03 -3.07
C ALA A 46 18.46 9.72 -4.33
N VAL A 47 17.14 9.75 -4.53
CA VAL A 47 16.51 10.42 -5.68
C VAL A 47 16.71 11.93 -5.62
N SER A 48 16.62 12.55 -4.44
CA SER A 48 16.79 14.00 -4.28
C SER A 48 18.25 14.45 -4.37
N ALA A 49 19.20 13.65 -3.91
CA ALA A 49 20.62 13.98 -3.93
C ALA A 49 21.30 13.64 -5.28
N SER A 50 20.83 12.61 -5.99
CA SER A 50 21.51 12.12 -7.19
C SER A 50 21.03 12.80 -8.47
N LYS A 51 21.96 13.46 -9.17
CA LYS A 51 21.70 14.02 -10.49
C LYS A 51 21.45 12.96 -11.57
N THR A 52 21.82 11.70 -11.33
CA THR A 52 21.64 10.60 -12.29
C THR A 52 20.23 9.99 -12.23
N LEU A 53 19.44 10.28 -11.19
CA LEU A 53 18.11 9.71 -10.97
C LEU A 53 16.96 10.65 -11.39
N HIS A 54 17.17 11.56 -12.34
CA HIS A 54 16.14 12.53 -12.77
C HIS A 54 15.06 11.98 -13.73
N SER A 55 14.99 10.66 -13.93
CA SER A 55 13.93 10.09 -14.78
C SER A 55 12.54 10.17 -14.11
N PRO A 56 11.45 10.28 -14.89
CA PRO A 56 10.08 10.20 -14.37
C PRO A 56 9.82 9.01 -13.43
N MET A 57 10.40 7.84 -13.71
CA MET A 57 10.23 6.67 -12.86
C MET A 57 10.76 6.89 -11.43
N TYR A 58 11.94 7.49 -11.27
CA TYR A 58 12.49 7.74 -9.94
C TYR A 58 11.71 8.82 -9.19
N PHE A 59 11.11 9.77 -9.92
CA PHE A 59 10.18 10.73 -9.34
C PHE A 59 8.93 10.03 -8.75
N PHE A 60 8.31 9.13 -9.52
CA PHE A 60 7.18 8.33 -9.00
C PHE A 60 7.59 7.41 -7.86
N LEU A 61 8.77 6.78 -7.96
CA LEU A 61 9.30 5.93 -6.90
C LEU A 61 9.53 6.72 -5.60
N SER A 62 10.06 7.94 -5.67
CA SER A 62 10.21 8.79 -4.49
C SER A 62 8.85 9.15 -3.88
N SER A 63 7.83 9.40 -4.70
CA SER A 63 6.46 9.63 -4.20
C SER A 63 5.86 8.38 -3.58
N LEU A 64 6.08 7.21 -4.17
CA LEU A 64 5.63 5.92 -3.65
C LEU A 64 6.28 5.62 -2.29
N SER A 65 7.60 5.83 -2.16
CA SER A 65 8.31 5.65 -0.90
C SER A 65 7.80 6.57 0.21
N LEU A 66 7.39 7.80 -0.12
CA LEU A 66 6.76 8.70 0.84
C LEU A 66 5.40 8.15 1.31
N VAL A 67 4.59 7.64 0.38
CA VAL A 67 3.29 7.03 0.68
C VAL A 67 3.47 5.78 1.55
N GLU A 68 4.46 4.93 1.27
CA GLU A 68 4.75 3.73 2.06
C GLU A 68 5.13 4.03 3.52
N ILE A 69 5.88 5.11 3.76
CA ILE A 69 6.21 5.58 5.12
C ILE A 69 4.94 5.91 5.89
N PHE A 70 4.02 6.66 5.28
CA PHE A 70 2.78 7.06 5.92
C PHE A 70 1.78 5.90 6.06
N TYR A 71 1.66 5.06 5.03
CA TYR A 71 0.82 3.86 5.04
C TYR A 71 1.24 2.91 6.17
N SER A 72 2.54 2.56 6.22
CA SER A 72 3.08 1.70 7.28
C SER A 72 2.87 2.29 8.67
N SER A 73 3.03 3.61 8.79
CA SER A 73 2.86 4.32 10.07
C SER A 73 1.40 4.48 10.51
N THR A 74 0.44 4.16 9.65
CA THR A 74 -1.00 4.19 9.99
C THR A 74 -1.37 3.01 10.90
N ILE A 75 -0.81 1.83 10.65
CA ILE A 75 -1.16 0.58 11.36
C ILE A 75 -0.03 0.10 12.27
N ALA A 76 1.20 0.06 11.76
CA ALA A 76 2.30 -0.65 12.42
C ALA A 76 2.62 -0.16 13.84
N PRO A 77 2.68 1.16 14.14
CA PRO A 77 3.02 1.62 15.49
C PRO A 77 1.99 1.16 16.54
N LYS A 78 0.70 1.27 16.21
CA LYS A 78 -0.37 0.85 17.11
C LYS A 78 -0.38 -0.67 17.27
N PHE A 79 -0.26 -1.40 16.17
CA PHE A 79 -0.16 -2.87 16.21
C PHE A 79 1.02 -3.36 17.05
N ILE A 80 2.22 -2.79 16.85
CA ILE A 80 3.44 -3.18 17.56
C ILE A 80 3.32 -2.88 19.06
N THR A 81 2.77 -1.73 19.44
CA THR A 81 2.54 -1.39 20.85
C THR A 81 1.49 -2.31 21.49
N ASP A 82 0.45 -2.69 20.74
CA ASP A 82 -0.60 -3.61 21.18
C ASP A 82 -0.10 -5.04 21.43
N LEU A 83 1.01 -5.46 20.81
CA LEU A 83 1.65 -6.75 21.10
C LEU A 83 2.18 -6.86 22.54
N LEU A 84 2.50 -5.73 23.17
CA LEU A 84 2.94 -5.69 24.58
C LEU A 84 1.81 -5.34 25.55
N ALA A 85 0.65 -4.91 25.02
CA ALA A 85 -0.47 -4.46 25.82
C ALA A 85 -1.34 -5.65 26.28
N LYS A 86 -1.71 -5.63 27.58
CA LYS A 86 -2.68 -6.58 28.16
C LYS A 86 -4.07 -6.40 27.55
N ILE A 87 -4.49 -5.16 27.35
CA ILE A 87 -5.76 -4.79 26.72
C ILE A 87 -5.43 -3.85 25.56
N LYS A 88 -5.90 -4.21 24.35
CA LYS A 88 -5.56 -3.54 23.10
C LYS A 88 -6.71 -2.62 22.71
N THR A 89 -6.71 -1.39 23.23
CA THR A 89 -7.82 -0.45 23.02
C THR A 89 -7.52 0.60 21.96
N ILE A 90 -8.55 1.01 21.23
CA ILE A 90 -8.54 2.19 20.34
C ILE A 90 -9.88 2.92 20.51
N SER A 91 -9.86 4.26 20.50
CA SER A 91 -11.12 5.02 20.49
C SER A 91 -11.81 4.88 19.14
N LEU A 92 -13.14 5.02 19.09
CA LEU A 92 -13.89 5.02 17.82
C LEU A 92 -13.36 6.08 16.85
N LYS A 93 -13.04 7.29 17.34
CA LYS A 93 -12.42 8.34 16.53
C LYS A 93 -11.03 7.94 16.01
N GLY A 94 -10.23 7.29 16.84
CA GLY A 94 -8.92 6.74 16.44
C GLY A 94 -9.08 5.67 15.35
N CYS A 95 -10.09 4.83 15.47
CA CYS A 95 -10.44 3.79 14.50
C CYS A 95 -10.83 4.38 13.14
N LEU A 96 -11.73 5.38 13.14
CA LEU A 96 -12.12 6.09 11.91
C LEU A 96 -10.94 6.84 11.28
N THR A 97 -10.08 7.45 12.09
CA THR A 97 -8.86 8.11 11.61
C THR A 97 -7.91 7.11 10.96
N GLN A 98 -7.73 5.94 11.56
CA GLN A 98 -6.91 4.86 11.01
C GLN A 98 -7.47 4.36 9.67
N ILE A 99 -8.79 4.12 9.60
CA ILE A 99 -9.48 3.70 8.36
C ILE A 99 -9.29 4.74 7.25
N PHE A 100 -9.42 6.03 7.57
CA PHE A 100 -9.23 7.12 6.61
C PHE A 100 -7.83 7.08 6.00
N PHE A 101 -6.78 7.09 6.84
CA PHE A 101 -5.41 7.11 6.33
C PHE A 101 -5.02 5.80 5.64
N PHE A 102 -5.53 4.66 6.13
CA PHE A 102 -5.29 3.36 5.51
C PHE A 102 -5.81 3.31 4.08
N HIS A 103 -7.07 3.69 3.86
CA HIS A 103 -7.65 3.75 2.52
C HIS A 103 -7.00 4.84 1.67
N PHE A 104 -6.64 5.98 2.29
CA PHE A 104 -6.04 7.10 1.58
C PHE A 104 -4.73 6.69 0.94
N PHE A 105 -3.77 6.27 1.76
CA PHE A 105 -2.45 5.91 1.26
C PHE A 105 -2.49 4.63 0.42
N GLY A 106 -3.35 3.66 0.74
CA GLY A 106 -3.51 2.44 -0.07
C GLY A 106 -3.99 2.73 -1.50
N VAL A 107 -4.95 3.65 -1.68
CA VAL A 107 -5.39 4.03 -3.04
C VAL A 107 -4.35 4.89 -3.76
N VAL A 108 -3.65 5.78 -3.05
CA VAL A 108 -2.55 6.55 -3.66
C VAL A 108 -1.46 5.59 -4.16
N GLU A 109 -1.08 4.59 -3.37
CA GLU A 109 -0.12 3.55 -3.77
C GLU A 109 -0.58 2.81 -5.03
N VAL A 110 -1.82 2.33 -5.07
CA VAL A 110 -2.38 1.63 -6.25
C VAL A 110 -2.31 2.49 -7.50
N ILE A 111 -2.73 3.76 -7.43
CA ILE A 111 -2.71 4.66 -8.59
C ILE A 111 -1.27 4.96 -9.01
N LEU A 112 -0.34 5.13 -8.07
CA LEU A 112 1.08 5.32 -8.38
C LEU A 112 1.69 4.10 -9.08
N LEU A 113 1.34 2.87 -8.67
CA LEU A 113 1.78 1.66 -9.37
C LEU A 113 1.23 1.60 -10.81
N VAL A 114 -0.01 2.04 -11.04
CA VAL A 114 -0.57 2.15 -12.40
C VAL A 114 0.20 3.19 -13.22
N VAL A 115 0.47 4.36 -12.64
CA VAL A 115 1.24 5.44 -13.30
C VAL A 115 2.67 4.99 -13.64
N MET A 116 3.32 4.25 -12.75
CA MET A 116 4.66 3.67 -13.00
C MET A 116 4.63 2.62 -14.12
N ALA A 117 3.58 1.79 -14.21
CA ALA A 117 3.43 0.88 -15.35
C ALA A 117 3.17 1.63 -16.66
N TYR A 118 2.40 2.72 -16.62
CA TYR A 118 2.20 3.60 -17.76
C TYR A 118 3.52 4.26 -18.21
N ASP A 119 4.34 4.76 -17.29
CA ASP A 119 5.70 5.25 -17.59
C ASP A 119 6.51 4.22 -18.38
N ARG A 120 6.55 2.98 -17.89
CA ARG A 120 7.27 1.88 -18.52
C ARG A 120 6.73 1.55 -19.90
N TYR A 121 5.41 1.55 -20.05
CA TYR A 121 4.78 1.37 -21.35
C TYR A 121 5.21 2.46 -22.34
N VAL A 122 5.15 3.74 -21.97
CA VAL A 122 5.54 4.84 -22.87
C VAL A 122 7.03 4.79 -23.19
N ALA A 123 7.87 4.50 -22.20
CA ALA A 123 9.33 4.40 -22.37
C ALA A 123 9.73 3.32 -23.39
N ILE A 124 9.04 2.17 -23.38
CA ILE A 124 9.37 1.03 -24.25
C ILE A 124 8.65 1.10 -25.59
N CYS A 125 7.35 1.41 -25.59
CA CYS A 125 6.52 1.34 -26.79
C CYS A 125 6.51 2.64 -27.60
N LYS A 126 6.89 3.78 -27.00
CA LYS A 126 6.89 5.11 -27.64
C LYS A 126 8.18 5.90 -27.31
N PRO A 127 9.38 5.32 -27.52
CA PRO A 127 10.64 5.92 -27.06
C PRO A 127 10.90 7.32 -27.62
N LEU A 128 10.56 7.57 -28.89
CA LEU A 128 10.76 8.88 -29.55
C LEU A 128 9.89 10.00 -28.97
N HIS A 129 8.77 9.67 -28.33
CA HIS A 129 7.84 10.65 -27.77
C HIS A 129 7.85 10.67 -26.23
N TYR A 130 8.71 9.85 -25.61
CA TYR A 130 8.71 9.63 -24.16
C TYR A 130 8.84 10.94 -23.36
N MET A 131 9.81 11.79 -23.71
CA MET A 131 10.06 13.03 -22.97
C MET A 131 8.95 14.08 -23.14
N TYR A 132 8.18 14.00 -24.22
CA TYR A 132 7.02 14.87 -24.43
C TYR A 132 5.81 14.38 -23.62
N ILE A 133 5.54 13.07 -23.66
CA ILE A 133 4.40 12.45 -22.96
C ILE A 133 4.62 12.46 -21.44
N MET A 134 5.79 12.02 -20.98
CA MET A 134 6.18 11.95 -19.57
C MET A 134 6.99 13.19 -19.15
N SER A 135 6.53 14.37 -19.56
CA SER A 135 7.14 15.62 -19.13
C SER A 135 6.99 15.84 -17.62
N ARG A 136 7.85 16.68 -17.04
CA ARG A 136 7.84 16.97 -15.59
C ARG A 136 6.48 17.46 -15.08
N LEU A 137 5.82 18.32 -15.85
CA LEU A 137 4.49 18.83 -15.50
C LEU A 137 3.43 17.73 -15.51
N VAL A 138 3.48 16.82 -16.49
CA VAL A 138 2.57 15.66 -16.54
C VAL A 138 2.82 14.75 -15.35
N CYS A 139 4.08 14.45 -15.03
CA CYS A 139 4.42 13.63 -13.87
C CYS A 139 3.90 14.24 -12.56
N GLN A 140 4.05 15.55 -12.36
CA GLN A 140 3.50 16.26 -11.19
C GLN A 140 1.97 16.16 -11.13
N ARG A 141 1.28 16.32 -12.27
CA ARG A 141 -0.18 16.18 -12.33
C ARG A 141 -0.64 14.75 -12.05
N LEU A 142 0.07 13.75 -12.52
CA LEU A 142 -0.23 12.33 -12.25
C LEU A 142 -0.07 12.00 -10.77
N VAL A 143 1.01 12.49 -10.12
CA VAL A 143 1.18 12.36 -8.68
C VAL A 143 0.04 13.07 -7.96
N ALA A 144 -0.20 14.36 -8.24
CA ALA A 144 -1.29 15.12 -7.61
C ALA A 144 -2.67 14.46 -7.78
N GLY A 145 -2.94 13.90 -8.97
CA GLY A 145 -4.16 13.14 -9.24
C GLY A 145 -4.26 11.85 -8.42
N SER A 146 -3.13 11.16 -8.18
CA SER A 146 -3.07 9.98 -7.30
C SER A 146 -3.47 10.35 -5.88
N TRP A 147 -2.88 11.42 -5.33
CA TRP A 147 -3.24 11.97 -4.01
C TRP A 147 -4.71 12.38 -3.95
N LEU A 148 -5.21 13.12 -4.94
CA LEU A 148 -6.62 13.52 -4.96
C LEU A 148 -7.58 12.32 -5.04
N GLY A 149 -7.24 11.31 -5.85
CA GLY A 149 -8.03 10.08 -5.99
C GLY A 149 -8.16 9.31 -4.67
N GLY A 150 -7.04 9.13 -3.96
CA GLY A 150 -7.07 8.48 -2.64
C GLY A 150 -7.86 9.30 -1.60
N LEU A 151 -7.76 10.63 -1.66
CA LEU A 151 -8.49 11.51 -0.74
C LEU A 151 -10.00 11.39 -0.95
N ILE A 152 -10.46 11.46 -2.19
CA ILE A 152 -11.88 11.32 -2.55
C ILE A 152 -12.39 9.95 -2.11
N HIS A 153 -11.65 8.88 -2.42
CA HIS A 153 -12.02 7.52 -2.01
C HIS A 153 -12.21 7.42 -0.49
N SER A 154 -11.25 7.92 0.29
CA SER A 154 -11.26 7.80 1.75
C SER A 154 -12.37 8.63 2.38
N ILE A 155 -12.65 9.82 1.84
CA ILE A 155 -13.78 10.64 2.28
C ILE A 155 -15.10 9.87 2.07
N ILE A 156 -15.28 9.21 0.92
CA ILE A 156 -16.48 8.40 0.66
C ILE A 156 -16.62 7.29 1.71
N GLN A 157 -15.54 6.57 2.02
CA GLN A 157 -15.56 5.52 3.05
C GLN A 157 -16.01 6.06 4.41
N ILE A 158 -15.48 7.21 4.82
CA ILE A 158 -15.79 7.83 6.10
C ILE A 158 -17.21 8.40 6.13
N LEU A 159 -17.69 9.00 5.04
CA LEU A 159 -19.07 9.52 4.94
C LEU A 159 -20.11 8.41 5.02
N ILE A 160 -19.80 7.22 4.51
CA ILE A 160 -20.64 6.02 4.68
C ILE A 160 -20.64 5.55 6.14
N THR A 161 -19.49 5.64 6.81
CA THR A 161 -19.29 5.02 8.14
C THR A 161 -19.78 5.89 9.31
N ILE A 162 -19.55 7.21 9.27
CA ILE A 162 -19.86 8.13 10.39
C ILE A 162 -21.34 8.09 10.84
N PRO A 163 -22.34 8.00 9.93
CA PRO A 163 -23.75 7.99 10.33
C PRO A 163 -24.19 6.70 11.03
N LEU A 164 -23.39 5.63 10.99
CA LEU A 164 -23.80 4.33 11.54
C LEU A 164 -23.86 4.36 13.07
N PRO A 165 -24.93 3.83 13.69
CA PRO A 165 -25.04 3.75 15.13
C PRO A 165 -24.22 2.56 15.65
N PHE A 166 -23.14 2.82 16.40
CA PHE A 166 -22.32 1.80 17.04
C PHE A 166 -22.73 1.62 18.52
N CYS A 167 -23.50 0.58 18.82
CA CYS A 167 -23.96 0.26 20.19
C CYS A 167 -23.41 -1.07 20.75
N GLY A 168 -22.66 -1.84 19.96
CA GLY A 168 -21.87 -2.96 20.46
C GLY A 168 -22.07 -4.28 19.69
N PRO A 169 -21.28 -5.33 20.02
CA PRO A 169 -20.22 -5.39 21.04
C PRO A 169 -19.04 -4.46 20.71
N ASN A 170 -18.20 -4.10 21.69
CA ASN A 170 -17.06 -3.19 21.46
C ASN A 170 -15.76 -3.93 21.07
N VAL A 171 -15.87 -5.17 20.59
CA VAL A 171 -14.73 -6.03 20.27
C VAL A 171 -14.61 -6.15 18.76
N ILE A 172 -13.43 -5.84 18.23
CA ILE A 172 -13.08 -6.01 16.83
C ILE A 172 -12.21 -7.26 16.69
N ASP A 173 -12.68 -8.21 15.91
CA ASP A 173 -11.92 -9.43 15.62
C ASP A 173 -10.83 -9.20 14.55
N HIS A 174 -9.92 -8.27 14.83
CA HIS A 174 -8.82 -7.87 13.98
C HIS A 174 -7.68 -7.27 14.84
N TYR A 175 -6.51 -7.03 14.26
CA TYR A 175 -5.40 -6.33 14.93
C TYR A 175 -5.29 -4.84 14.55
N PHE A 176 -6.19 -4.35 13.69
CA PHE A 176 -6.27 -2.98 13.22
C PHE A 176 -7.72 -2.67 12.83
N CYS A 177 -8.04 -1.39 12.62
CA CYS A 177 -9.37 -0.96 12.23
C CYS A 177 -9.60 -1.05 10.72
N ASP A 178 -10.58 -1.86 10.34
CA ASP A 178 -11.07 -1.98 8.97
C ASP A 178 -12.60 -1.91 8.93
N LEU A 179 -13.15 -1.57 7.77
CA LEU A 179 -14.58 -1.30 7.57
C LEU A 179 -15.44 -2.54 7.81
N GLN A 180 -15.04 -3.70 7.28
CA GLN A 180 -15.81 -4.94 7.40
C GLN A 180 -15.96 -5.41 8.87
N PRO A 181 -14.89 -5.51 9.67
CA PRO A 181 -15.04 -5.76 11.11
C PRO A 181 -15.84 -4.68 11.82
N LEU A 182 -15.63 -3.39 11.51
CA LEU A 182 -16.31 -2.28 12.18
C LEU A 182 -17.83 -2.29 11.95
N PHE A 183 -18.29 -2.57 10.73
CA PHE A 183 -19.71 -2.63 10.38
C PHE A 183 -20.48 -3.70 11.14
N LYS A 184 -19.82 -4.78 11.60
CA LYS A 184 -20.44 -5.82 12.44
C LYS A 184 -20.80 -5.33 13.86
N LEU A 185 -20.28 -4.18 14.28
CA LEU A 185 -20.55 -3.58 15.61
C LEU A 185 -21.71 -2.57 15.56
N ALA A 186 -22.27 -2.31 14.38
CA ALA A 186 -23.40 -1.41 14.22
C ALA A 186 -24.71 -2.07 14.69
N CYS A 187 -25.65 -1.25 15.16
CA CYS A 187 -26.96 -1.70 15.64
C CYS A 187 -27.96 -1.98 14.52
N THR A 188 -27.61 -1.60 13.29
CA THR A 188 -28.45 -1.67 12.11
C THR A 188 -27.86 -2.65 11.12
N ASP A 189 -28.69 -3.11 10.16
CA ASP A 189 -28.16 -3.84 9.01
C ASP A 189 -27.21 -2.93 8.22
N THR A 190 -25.99 -3.42 7.99
CA THR A 190 -24.91 -2.73 7.28
C THR A 190 -24.57 -3.38 5.94
N PHE A 191 -25.46 -4.26 5.44
CA PHE A 191 -25.24 -4.97 4.20
C PHE A 191 -25.02 -4.02 3.01
N LEU A 192 -25.85 -2.98 2.88
CA LEU A 192 -25.77 -2.04 1.76
C LEU A 192 -24.44 -1.26 1.78
N GLU A 193 -24.06 -0.74 2.94
CA GLU A 193 -22.79 -0.05 3.17
C GLU A 193 -21.63 -0.97 2.85
N GLY A 194 -21.65 -2.21 3.36
CA GLY A 194 -20.66 -3.23 3.06
C GLY A 194 -20.50 -3.49 1.57
N VAL A 195 -21.61 -3.59 0.82
CA VAL A 195 -21.60 -3.75 -0.64
C VAL A 195 -21.03 -2.51 -1.34
N ILE A 196 -21.42 -1.30 -0.94
CA ILE A 196 -20.91 -0.05 -1.54
C ILE A 196 -19.40 0.07 -1.34
N VAL A 197 -18.93 -0.15 -0.11
CA VAL A 197 -17.49 -0.13 0.24
C VAL A 197 -16.72 -1.16 -0.57
N MET A 198 -17.21 -2.40 -0.62
CA MET A 198 -16.59 -3.49 -1.36
C MET A 198 -16.57 -3.22 -2.87
N ALA A 199 -17.67 -2.72 -3.43
CA ALA A 199 -17.75 -2.37 -4.85
C ALA A 199 -16.80 -1.22 -5.18
N ASN A 200 -16.71 -0.19 -4.32
CA ASN A 200 -15.84 0.96 -4.54
C ASN A 200 -14.35 0.56 -4.53
N SER A 201 -13.89 -0.11 -3.47
CA SER A 201 -12.50 -0.57 -3.35
C SER A 201 -12.17 -1.69 -4.35
N GLY A 202 -13.12 -2.59 -4.60
CA GLY A 202 -13.00 -3.67 -5.57
C GLY A 202 -12.90 -3.17 -7.01
N LEU A 203 -13.71 -2.19 -7.41
CA LEU A 203 -13.67 -1.61 -8.75
C LEU A 203 -12.33 -0.91 -9.02
N ILE A 204 -11.81 -0.14 -8.07
CA ILE A 204 -10.48 0.48 -8.18
C ILE A 204 -9.41 -0.59 -8.38
N SER A 205 -9.48 -1.67 -7.59
CA SER A 205 -8.52 -2.77 -7.66
C SER A 205 -8.57 -3.50 -9.02
N ILE A 206 -9.78 -3.81 -9.50
CA ILE A 206 -9.99 -4.49 -10.79
C ILE A 206 -9.53 -3.62 -11.96
N ILE A 207 -9.93 -2.34 -11.99
CA ILE A 207 -9.51 -1.41 -13.03
C ILE A 207 -7.98 -1.27 -13.04
N SER A 208 -7.37 -1.12 -11.87
CA SER A 208 -5.92 -0.98 -11.74
C SER A 208 -5.20 -2.24 -12.22
N LEU A 209 -5.66 -3.42 -11.81
CA LEU A 209 -5.10 -4.70 -12.26
C LEU A 209 -5.25 -4.87 -13.78
N PHE A 210 -6.40 -4.51 -14.35
CA PHE A 210 -6.63 -4.57 -15.79
C PHE A 210 -5.67 -3.65 -16.55
N ILE A 211 -5.46 -2.41 -16.09
CA ILE A 211 -4.50 -1.49 -16.71
C ILE A 211 -3.08 -2.01 -16.58
N LEU A 212 -2.70 -2.58 -15.42
CA LEU A 212 -1.38 -3.17 -15.20
C LEU A 212 -1.12 -4.34 -16.15
N VAL A 213 -2.04 -5.31 -16.19
CA VAL A 213 -1.92 -6.52 -17.03
C VAL A 213 -1.89 -6.14 -18.50
N SER A 214 -2.78 -5.26 -18.96
CA SER A 214 -2.80 -4.81 -20.35
C SER A 214 -1.52 -4.07 -20.73
N SER A 215 -1.02 -3.18 -19.87
CA SER A 215 0.25 -2.46 -20.11
C SER A 215 1.42 -3.44 -20.29
N TYR A 216 1.55 -4.41 -19.39
CA TYR A 216 2.62 -5.42 -19.47
C TYR A 216 2.45 -6.39 -20.64
N ALA A 217 1.22 -6.77 -20.98
CA ALA A 217 0.94 -7.58 -22.17
C ALA A 217 1.40 -6.85 -23.44
N ILE A 218 1.08 -5.56 -23.57
CA ILE A 218 1.51 -4.75 -24.72
C ILE A 218 3.03 -4.58 -24.75
N ILE A 219 3.68 -4.34 -23.60
CA ILE A 219 5.14 -4.31 -23.49
C ILE A 219 5.75 -5.62 -23.99
N LEU A 220 5.25 -6.77 -23.52
CA LEU A 220 5.76 -8.09 -23.94
C LEU A 220 5.57 -8.33 -25.44
N VAL A 221 4.44 -7.90 -26.02
CA VAL A 221 4.19 -7.99 -27.47
C VAL A 221 5.15 -7.09 -28.24
N SER A 222 5.34 -5.84 -27.81
CA SER A 222 6.28 -4.89 -28.43
C SER A 222 7.72 -5.41 -28.41
N LEU A 223 8.13 -6.05 -27.31
CA LEU A 223 9.46 -6.64 -27.15
C LEU A 223 9.73 -7.80 -28.12
N ARG A 224 8.71 -8.45 -28.70
CA ARG A 224 8.90 -9.48 -29.74
C ARG A 224 9.63 -8.93 -30.97
N ASN A 225 9.53 -7.64 -31.25
CA ASN A 225 10.21 -7.02 -32.39
C ASN A 225 11.61 -6.48 -32.05
N HIS A 226 12.05 -6.61 -30.79
CA HIS A 226 13.35 -6.14 -30.32
C HIS A 226 14.42 -7.25 -30.36
N SER A 227 15.69 -6.84 -30.41
CA SER A 227 16.84 -7.75 -30.29
C SER A 227 16.85 -8.48 -28.95
N ALA A 228 17.52 -9.64 -28.88
CA ALA A 228 17.64 -10.42 -27.64
C ALA A 228 18.22 -9.59 -26.48
N GLU A 229 19.19 -8.72 -26.78
CA GLU A 229 19.77 -7.78 -25.80
C GLU A 229 18.75 -6.73 -25.34
N GLY A 230 18.01 -6.13 -26.28
CA GLY A 230 16.96 -5.15 -25.97
C GLY A 230 15.85 -5.74 -25.12
N ARG A 231 15.43 -6.99 -25.40
CA ARG A 231 14.45 -7.73 -24.60
C ARG A 231 14.96 -7.96 -23.17
N ARG A 232 16.19 -8.46 -23.02
CA ARG A 232 16.79 -8.71 -21.71
C ARG A 232 16.87 -7.45 -20.87
N LYS A 233 17.31 -6.34 -21.47
CA LYS A 233 17.40 -5.04 -20.79
C LYS A 233 16.03 -4.54 -20.34
N ALA A 234 15.02 -4.59 -21.22
CA ALA A 234 13.67 -4.14 -20.89
C ALA A 234 13.02 -4.98 -19.79
N LEU A 235 13.13 -6.32 -19.89
CA LEU A 235 12.59 -7.23 -18.87
C LEU A 235 13.27 -7.03 -17.51
N ALA A 236 14.58 -6.80 -17.48
CA ALA A 236 15.30 -6.50 -16.25
C ALA A 236 14.78 -5.21 -15.57
N THR A 237 14.49 -4.17 -16.36
CA THR A 237 13.93 -2.90 -15.86
C THR A 237 12.48 -3.03 -15.36
N CYS A 238 11.70 -3.93 -15.95
CA CYS A 238 10.31 -4.19 -15.56
C CYS A 238 10.18 -5.15 -14.37
N ALA A 239 11.16 -6.02 -14.15
CA ALA A 239 11.10 -7.09 -13.16
C ALA A 239 10.82 -6.59 -11.74
N SER A 240 11.41 -5.46 -11.33
CA SER A 240 11.18 -4.89 -9.99
C SER A 240 9.72 -4.47 -9.82
N HIS A 241 9.16 -3.73 -10.78
CA HIS A 241 7.78 -3.28 -10.71
C HIS A 241 6.78 -4.44 -10.80
N ILE A 242 7.03 -5.42 -11.67
CA ILE A 242 6.20 -6.63 -11.75
C ILE A 242 6.21 -7.38 -10.40
N THR A 243 7.38 -7.50 -9.77
CA THR A 243 7.48 -8.14 -8.44
C THR A 243 6.63 -7.40 -7.40
N VAL A 244 6.70 -6.07 -7.34
CA VAL A 244 5.88 -5.26 -6.41
C VAL A 244 4.39 -5.40 -6.70
N VAL A 245 3.97 -5.38 -7.97
CA VAL A 245 2.56 -5.58 -8.36
C VAL A 245 2.05 -6.94 -7.90
N PHE A 246 2.83 -8.01 -8.05
CA PHE A 246 2.43 -9.33 -7.56
C PHE A 246 2.36 -9.40 -6.04
N LEU A 247 3.30 -8.77 -5.33
CA LEU A 247 3.29 -8.71 -3.86
C LEU A 247 2.11 -7.89 -3.32
N TYR A 248 1.70 -6.83 -4.02
CA TYR A 248 0.59 -5.98 -3.61
C TYR A 248 -0.77 -6.62 -3.93
N PHE A 249 -1.01 -7.00 -5.19
CA PHE A 249 -2.30 -7.52 -5.63
C PHE A 249 -2.52 -9.00 -5.35
N GLY A 250 -1.44 -9.80 -5.23
CA GLY A 250 -1.53 -11.25 -5.00
C GLY A 250 -2.29 -11.62 -3.72
N PRO A 251 -1.93 -11.05 -2.55
CA PRO A 251 -2.66 -11.28 -1.30
C PRO A 251 -4.13 -10.84 -1.37
N GLY A 252 -4.40 -9.70 -2.02
CA GLY A 252 -5.76 -9.21 -2.22
C GLY A 252 -6.61 -10.14 -3.07
N ALA A 253 -6.07 -10.64 -4.19
CA ALA A 253 -6.76 -11.61 -5.04
C ALA A 253 -7.06 -12.93 -4.29
N PHE A 254 -6.16 -13.37 -3.40
CA PHE A 254 -6.38 -14.55 -2.57
C PHE A 254 -7.56 -14.36 -1.59
N ILE A 255 -7.68 -13.20 -0.96
CA ILE A 255 -8.80 -12.88 -0.06
C ILE A 255 -10.13 -12.85 -0.82
N TYR A 256 -10.18 -12.17 -1.98
CA TYR A 256 -11.43 -11.98 -2.72
C TYR A 256 -11.92 -13.21 -3.50
N MET A 257 -11.04 -14.16 -3.85
CA MET A 257 -11.43 -15.40 -4.55
C MET A 257 -11.93 -16.51 -3.60
N ARG A 258 -11.83 -16.34 -2.27
CA ARG A 258 -12.24 -17.35 -1.30
C ARG A 258 -13.66 -17.04 -0.76
N PRO A 259 -14.55 -18.05 -0.61
CA PRO A 259 -15.88 -17.84 -0.07
C PRO A 259 -15.86 -17.22 1.34
N SER A 260 -16.79 -16.30 1.58
CA SER A 260 -16.97 -15.50 2.80
C SER A 260 -17.17 -16.36 4.04
N SER A 261 -16.06 -16.76 4.65
CA SER A 261 -16.00 -17.38 5.96
C SER A 261 -14.80 -16.76 6.67
N THR A 262 -15.10 -15.96 7.70
CA THR A 262 -14.10 -15.19 8.45
C THR A 262 -13.29 -16.17 9.29
N PHE A 263 -12.18 -16.64 8.73
CA PHE A 263 -11.24 -17.51 9.41
C PHE A 263 -10.01 -16.71 9.84
N THR A 264 -9.30 -17.21 10.85
CA THR A 264 -8.03 -16.67 11.40
C THR A 264 -6.99 -16.34 10.31
N GLU A 265 -7.10 -16.97 9.14
CA GLU A 265 -6.27 -16.75 7.96
C GLU A 265 -6.38 -15.33 7.40
N ASP A 266 -7.54 -14.65 7.46
CA ASP A 266 -7.71 -13.30 6.91
C ASP A 266 -6.82 -12.27 7.62
N LYS A 267 -6.64 -12.43 8.94
CA LYS A 267 -5.69 -11.62 9.72
C LYS A 267 -4.26 -11.86 9.27
N LEU A 268 -3.88 -13.10 8.98
CA LEU A 268 -2.53 -13.42 8.51
C LEU A 268 -2.29 -12.91 7.08
N VAL A 269 -3.29 -12.99 6.19
CA VAL A 269 -3.16 -12.45 4.84
C VAL A 269 -3.04 -10.93 4.88
N SER A 270 -3.72 -10.25 5.80
CA SER A 270 -3.57 -8.80 5.93
C SER A 270 -2.16 -8.35 6.31
N VAL A 271 -1.38 -9.17 7.03
CA VAL A 271 0.04 -8.89 7.31
C VAL A 271 0.83 -8.73 6.01
N PHE A 272 0.44 -9.41 4.93
CA PHE A 272 1.14 -9.27 3.65
C PHE A 272 1.03 -7.86 3.10
N TYR A 273 -0.18 -7.30 3.01
CA TYR A 273 -0.35 -5.96 2.45
C TYR A 273 -0.05 -4.84 3.48
N THR A 274 -0.23 -5.05 4.79
CA THR A 274 0.05 -4.01 5.80
C THR A 274 1.50 -3.94 6.25
N VAL A 275 2.27 -5.03 6.14
CA VAL A 275 3.64 -5.11 6.67
C VAL A 275 4.65 -5.60 5.63
N ILE A 276 4.39 -6.75 5.00
CA ILE A 276 5.39 -7.42 4.15
C ILE A 276 5.63 -6.65 2.86
N THR A 277 4.57 -6.22 2.17
CA THR A 277 4.70 -5.49 0.89
C THR A 277 5.44 -4.16 1.07
N PRO A 278 5.07 -3.29 2.03
CA PRO A 278 5.85 -2.07 2.30
C PRO A 278 7.31 -2.34 2.67
N MET A 279 7.61 -3.45 3.37
CA MET A 279 8.99 -3.83 3.70
C MET A 279 9.79 -4.27 2.45
N LEU A 280 9.15 -5.03 1.55
CA LEU A 280 9.81 -5.56 0.37
C LEU A 280 10.01 -4.50 -0.73
N ASN A 281 9.17 -3.46 -0.77
CA ASN A 281 9.25 -2.44 -1.81
C ASN A 281 10.62 -1.72 -1.87
N PRO A 282 11.22 -1.24 -0.76
CA PRO A 282 12.57 -0.69 -0.78
C PRO A 282 13.62 -1.67 -1.26
N ILE A 283 13.54 -2.94 -0.84
CA ILE A 283 14.49 -3.99 -1.21
C ILE A 283 14.41 -4.24 -2.73
N VAL A 284 13.20 -4.35 -3.26
CA VAL A 284 12.97 -4.61 -4.68
C VAL A 284 13.44 -3.43 -5.54
N TYR A 285 13.16 -2.20 -5.15
CA TYR A 285 13.55 -1.01 -5.93
C TYR A 285 15.01 -0.56 -5.73
N THR A 286 15.67 -0.93 -4.63
CA THR A 286 17.09 -0.60 -4.39
C THR A 286 18.02 -1.75 -4.78
N LEU A 287 17.79 -2.97 -4.28
CA LEU A 287 18.72 -4.09 -4.46
C LEU A 287 18.59 -4.78 -5.82
N ARG A 288 17.53 -4.56 -6.58
CA ARG A 288 17.44 -5.08 -7.96
C ARG A 288 17.73 -4.03 -9.03
N ASN A 289 17.79 -2.75 -8.67
CA ASN A 289 18.04 -1.67 -9.62
C ASN A 289 19.50 -1.19 -9.54
N THR A 290 20.26 -1.45 -10.61
CA THR A 290 21.68 -1.08 -10.72
C THR A 290 21.92 0.43 -10.63
N GLU A 291 21.05 1.25 -11.22
CA GLU A 291 21.18 2.72 -11.18
C GLU A 291 20.98 3.24 -9.76
N MET A 292 19.98 2.69 -9.04
CA MET A 292 19.75 3.01 -7.63
C MET A 292 20.96 2.58 -6.78
N LYS A 293 21.46 1.35 -6.93
CA LYS A 293 22.68 0.91 -6.22
C LYS A 293 23.86 1.84 -6.43
N ASN A 294 24.09 2.24 -7.67
CA ASN A 294 25.21 3.12 -8.02
C ASN A 294 25.04 4.50 -7.40
N ALA A 295 23.84 5.08 -7.46
CA ALA A 295 23.55 6.36 -6.83
C ALA A 295 23.78 6.33 -5.31
N ILE A 296 23.31 5.28 -4.64
CA ILE A 296 23.49 5.16 -3.19
C ILE A 296 24.98 4.94 -2.83
N ARG A 297 25.73 4.14 -3.60
CA ARG A 297 27.19 4.00 -3.42
C ARG A 297 27.93 5.32 -3.58
N MET A 298 27.60 6.10 -4.61
CA MET A 298 28.19 7.41 -4.84
C MET A 298 27.91 8.36 -3.68
N PHE A 299 26.68 8.33 -3.15
CA PHE A 299 26.30 9.13 -2.00
C PHE A 299 27.11 8.78 -0.74
N TRP A 300 27.32 7.51 -0.44
CA TRP A 300 28.16 7.10 0.68
C TRP A 300 29.63 7.48 0.50
N ASN A 301 30.19 7.28 -0.69
CA ASN A 301 31.58 7.65 -0.98
C ASN A 301 31.82 9.17 -0.94
N GLN A 302 30.80 10.00 -1.17
CA GLN A 302 30.89 11.45 -1.01
C GLN A 302 30.80 11.91 0.45
N LYS A 303 30.32 11.05 1.35
CA LYS A 303 30.19 11.34 2.78
C LYS A 303 31.42 10.91 3.60
N GLU A 304 32.24 10.03 3.04
CA GLU A 304 33.51 9.57 3.61
C GLU A 304 34.72 10.44 3.20
N ASN A 305 34.54 11.37 2.26
CA ASN A 305 35.52 12.39 1.86
C ASN A 305 35.12 13.77 2.41
#